data_AF-A0A537VH06-F1
#
_entry.id   AF-A0A537VH06-F1
#
_cell.length_a   1.000
_cell.length_b   1.000
_cell.length_c   1.000
_cell.angle_alpha   90.00
_cell.angle_beta   90.00
_cell.angle_gamma   90.00
#
_symmetry.space_group_name_H-M   'P 1'
#
loop_
_entity.id
_entity.type
_entity.pdbx_description
1 polymer ?
#
loop_
_entity_poly.entity_id
_entity_poly.type
_entity_poly.pdbx_seq_one_letter_code
_entity_poly.pdbx_strand_id
1 'polypeptide(L)'
;MHLQIRQVGPGVCPICGMALEPELASAEAAPNPEVADMTRRFWIALVLTLPVLALEMGGHLTNLHMLLGQNWSNWLQFVLATPVVL
;
A
#
# COMPACT_ATOMS: atom_id res chain seq x y z
N MET A 1 -3.19 -25.12 5.13
CA MET A 1 -2.45 -24.97 6.41
C MET A 1 -2.94 -26.03 7.38
N HIS A 2 -2.08 -26.96 7.81
CA HIS A 2 -2.46 -28.04 8.73
C HIS A 2 -2.29 -27.56 10.18
N LEU A 3 -3.32 -26.92 10.73
CA LEU A 3 -3.27 -26.29 12.06
C LEU A 3 -3.06 -27.29 13.22
N GLN A 4 -3.31 -28.58 12.99
CA GLN A 4 -3.03 -29.63 13.97
C GLN A 4 -1.53 -29.91 14.19
N ILE A 5 -0.65 -29.40 13.33
CA ILE A 5 0.80 -29.62 13.43
C ILE A 5 1.43 -28.41 14.08
N ARG A 6 1.81 -28.56 15.34
CA ARG A 6 2.53 -27.56 16.13
C ARG A 6 3.78 -28.21 16.70
N GLN A 7 4.93 -27.58 16.52
CA GLN A 7 6.18 -28.07 17.05
C GLN A 7 7.06 -26.90 17.51
N VAL A 8 8.04 -27.21 18.35
CA VAL A 8 9.02 -26.23 18.82
C VAL A 8 10.16 -26.17 17.80
N GLY A 9 10.34 -25.02 17.15
CA GLY A 9 11.43 -24.76 16.20
C GLY A 9 11.08 -25.02 14.72
N PRO A 10 12.02 -24.72 13.80
CA PRO A 10 11.80 -24.84 12.36
C PRO A 10 11.69 -26.32 11.93
N GLY A 11 10.91 -26.58 10.89
CA GLY A 11 10.83 -27.90 10.27
C GLY A 11 9.75 -27.98 9.20
N VAL A 12 9.45 -29.20 8.76
CA VAL A 12 8.51 -29.48 7.68
C VAL A 12 7.27 -30.21 8.18
N CYS A 13 6.14 -29.94 7.55
CA CYS A 13 4.88 -30.61 7.80
C CYS A 13 4.96 -32.08 7.36
N PRO A 14 4.71 -33.08 8.21
CA PRO A 14 4.73 -34.50 7.83
C PRO A 14 3.59 -34.91 6.89
N ILE A 15 2.53 -34.09 6.77
CA ILE A 15 1.38 -34.39 5.91
C ILE A 15 1.62 -33.92 4.46
N CYS A 16 2.23 -32.75 4.28
CA CYS A 16 2.37 -32.13 2.95
C CYS A 16 3.80 -31.75 2.55
N GLY A 17 4.79 -31.92 3.44
CA GLY A 17 6.20 -31.62 3.19
C GLY A 17 6.56 -30.13 3.14
N MET A 18 5.60 -29.21 3.24
CA MET A 18 5.88 -27.76 3.26
C MET A 18 6.51 -27.33 4.59
N ALA A 19 7.33 -26.27 4.57
CA ALA A 19 7.90 -25.67 5.78
C ALA A 19 6.80 -25.15 6.72
N LEU A 20 6.99 -25.32 8.02
CA LEU A 20 6.08 -24.78 9.03
C LEU A 20 6.35 -23.30 9.25
N GLU A 21 5.26 -22.53 9.23
CA GLU A 21 5.26 -21.11 9.60
C GLU A 21 5.14 -20.98 11.13
N PRO A 22 5.87 -20.06 11.78
CA PRO A 22 5.70 -19.73 13.19
C PRO A 22 4.24 -19.39 13.55
N GLU A 23 3.75 -19.94 14.65
CA GLU A 23 2.42 -19.62 15.16
C GLU A 23 2.33 -18.18 15.69
N LEU A 24 3.43 -17.68 16.25
CA LEU A 24 3.56 -16.32 16.76
C LEU A 24 4.65 -15.61 15.95
N ALA A 25 4.31 -14.43 15.44
CA ALA A 25 5.30 -13.52 14.89
C ALA A 25 6.24 -13.08 16.02
N SER A 26 7.54 -13.32 15.86
CA SER A 26 8.54 -12.89 16.84
C SER A 26 8.84 -11.40 16.69
N ALA A 27 8.79 -10.64 17.78
CA ALA A 27 9.22 -9.24 17.81
C ALA A 27 10.75 -9.08 17.63
N GLU A 28 11.51 -10.16 17.81
CA GLU A 28 12.97 -10.21 17.58
C GLU A 28 13.32 -10.60 16.13
N ALA A 29 12.32 -10.93 15.31
CA ALA A 29 12.54 -11.18 13.89
C ALA A 29 13.06 -9.90 13.21
N ALA A 30 14.00 -10.06 12.29
CA ALA A 30 14.52 -8.94 11.51
C ALA A 30 13.38 -8.18 10.83
N PRO A 31 13.45 -6.83 10.76
CA PRO A 31 12.40 -6.04 10.14
C PRO A 31 12.18 -6.52 8.71
N ASN A 32 10.92 -6.86 8.39
CA ASN A 32 10.56 -7.38 7.08
C ASN A 32 10.78 -6.28 6.01
N PRO A 33 11.75 -6.44 5.09
CA PRO A 33 12.04 -5.41 4.10
C PRO A 33 10.87 -5.19 3.14
N GLU A 34 10.02 -6.19 2.92
CA GLU A 34 8.81 -6.03 2.08
C GLU A 34 7.78 -5.12 2.73
N VAL A 35 7.58 -5.22 4.05
CA VAL A 35 6.66 -4.33 4.77
C VAL A 35 7.18 -2.90 4.73
N ALA A 36 8.49 -2.70 4.87
CA ALA A 36 9.10 -1.38 4.79
C ALA A 36 8.95 -0.76 3.38
N ASP A 37 9.16 -1.56 2.33
CA ASP A 37 8.97 -1.14 0.94
C ASP A 37 7.50 -0.79 0.65
N MET A 38 6.57 -1.66 1.04
CA MET A 38 5.13 -1.43 0.85
C MET A 38 4.63 -0.21 1.64
N THR A 39 5.13 0.00 2.86
CA THR A 39 4.80 1.18 3.66
C THR A 39 5.30 2.45 2.99
N ARG A 40 6.53 2.44 2.46
CA ARG A 40 7.08 3.59 1.73
C ARG A 40 6.26 3.91 0.48
N ARG A 41 5.94 2.89 -0.33
CA ARG A 41 5.11 3.05 -1.54
C ARG A 41 3.72 3.59 -1.20
N PHE A 42 3.10 3.09 -0.14
CA PHE A 42 1.81 3.57 0.36
C PHE A 42 1.86 5.07 0.70
N TRP A 43 2.86 5.50 1.47
CA TRP A 43 2.97 6.91 1.86
C TRP A 43 3.25 7.84 0.68
N ILE A 44 4.09 7.42 -0.26
CA ILE A 44 4.34 8.20 -1.49
C ILE A 44 3.06 8.33 -2.31
N ALA A 45 2.35 7.22 -2.54
CA ALA A 45 1.09 7.21 -3.28
C ALA A 45 0.02 8.06 -2.60
N LEU A 46 -0.09 8.00 -1.27
CA LEU A 46 -1.03 8.79 -0.50
C LEU A 46 -0.80 10.29 -0.68
N VAL A 47 0.45 10.74 -0.55
CA VAL A 47 0.81 12.16 -0.70
C VAL A 47 0.54 12.67 -2.11
N LEU A 48 0.78 11.85 -3.13
CA LEU A 48 0.53 12.22 -4.53
C LEU A 48 -0.97 12.19 -4.89
N THR A 49 -1.74 11.30 -4.28
CA THR A 49 -3.17 11.13 -4.57
C THR A 49 -4.03 12.16 -3.84
N LEU A 50 -3.62 12.63 -2.67
CA LEU A 50 -4.40 13.56 -1.85
C LEU A 50 -4.70 14.89 -2.59
N PRO A 51 -3.75 15.53 -3.31
CA PRO A 51 -4.05 16.67 -4.17
C PRO A 51 -5.00 16.33 -5.33
N VAL A 52 -4.89 15.15 -5.93
CA VAL A 52 -5.78 14.70 -7.02
C VAL A 52 -7.22 14.61 -6.51
N LEU A 53 -7.42 14.00 -5.33
CA LEU A 53 -8.72 13.91 -4.67
C LEU A 53 -9.28 15.30 -4.36
N ALA A 54 -8.44 16.21 -3.87
CA ALA A 54 -8.85 17.58 -3.59
C ALA A 54 -9.23 18.36 -4.85
N LEU A 55 -8.55 18.15 -5.98
CA LEU A 55 -8.87 18.81 -7.25
C LEU A 55 -10.20 18.30 -7.83
N GLU A 56 -10.40 16.98 -7.86
CA GLU A 56 -11.62 16.36 -8.40
C GLU A 56 -12.85 16.66 -7.53
N MET A 57 -12.75 16.42 -6.21
CA MET A 57 -13.88 16.62 -5.31
C MET A 57 -14.08 18.10 -4.93
N GLY A 58 -13.00 18.89 -4.87
CA GLY A 58 -13.02 20.30 -4.48
C GLY A 58 -13.68 21.21 -5.50
N GLY A 59 -13.67 20.84 -6.79
CA GLY A 59 -14.38 21.58 -7.85
C GLY A 59 -15.87 21.77 -7.55
N HIS A 60 -16.52 20.72 -7.05
CA HIS A 60 -17.95 20.73 -6.71
C HIS A 60 -18.26 21.41 -5.36
N LEU A 61 -17.34 21.38 -4.40
CA LEU A 61 -17.55 21.95 -3.06
C LEU A 61 -17.14 23.43 -2.92
N THR A 62 -16.16 23.89 -3.69
CA THR A 62 -15.50 25.19 -3.43
C THR A 62 -15.40 26.10 -4.65
N ASN A 63 -16.00 25.71 -5.79
CA ASN A 63 -15.94 26.45 -7.06
C ASN A 63 -14.50 26.66 -7.58
N LEU A 64 -13.57 25.77 -7.21
CA LEU A 64 -12.16 25.78 -7.63
C LEU A 64 -11.98 25.73 -9.16
N HIS A 65 -12.98 25.22 -9.89
CA HIS A 65 -13.01 25.25 -11.36
C HIS A 65 -12.86 26.66 -11.96
N MET A 66 -13.30 27.70 -11.25
CA MET A 66 -13.15 29.10 -11.69
C MET A 66 -11.73 29.66 -11.48
N LEU A 67 -10.96 29.13 -10.52
CA LEU A 67 -9.62 29.64 -10.19
C LEU A 67 -8.51 29.00 -11.04
N LEU A 68 -8.64 27.70 -11.35
CA LEU A 68 -7.60 26.96 -12.07
C LEU A 68 -8.00 26.59 -13.51
N GLY A 69 -9.28 26.64 -13.87
CA GLY A 69 -9.76 26.22 -15.19
C GLY A 69 -9.69 24.70 -15.39
N GLN A 70 -10.71 24.12 -16.03
CA GLN A 70 -10.85 22.66 -16.19
C GLN A 70 -9.60 22.01 -16.82
N ASN A 71 -9.03 22.63 -17.86
CA ASN A 71 -7.91 22.06 -18.61
C ASN A 71 -6.64 21.95 -17.77
N TRP A 72 -6.38 22.90 -16.88
CA TRP A 72 -5.18 22.87 -16.02
C TRP A 72 -5.34 21.85 -14.89
N SER A 73 -6.55 21.73 -14.32
CA SER A 73 -6.88 20.68 -13.36
C SER A 73 -6.61 19.28 -13.93
N ASN A 74 -7.06 19.02 -15.16
CA ASN A 74 -6.86 17.73 -15.83
C ASN A 74 -5.37 17.40 -16.03
N TRP A 75 -4.56 18.38 -16.42
CA TRP A 75 -3.12 18.19 -16.58
C TRP A 75 -2.40 17.92 -15.25
N LEU A 76 -2.76 18.65 -14.19
CA LEU A 76 -2.22 18.41 -12.84
C LEU A 76 -2.57 17.01 -12.35
N GLN A 77 -3.82 16.57 -12.52
CA GLN A 77 -4.23 15.23 -12.14
C GLN A 77 -3.49 14.16 -12.93
N PHE A 78 -3.29 14.36 -14.24
CA PHE A 78 -2.54 13.42 -15.08
C PHE A 78 -1.09 13.25 -14.58
N VAL A 79 -0.39 14.36 -14.32
CA VAL A 79 1.00 14.34 -13.86
C VAL A 79 1.13 13.72 -12.47
N LEU A 80 0.19 13.99 -11.57
CA LEU A 80 0.20 13.46 -10.21
C LEU A 80 -0.22 11.99 -10.14
N ALA A 81 -1.16 11.55 -10.98
CA ALA A 81 -1.65 10.17 -10.98
C ALA A 81 -0.72 9.19 -11.69
N THR A 82 0.01 9.63 -12.73
CA THR A 82 0.94 8.78 -13.50
C THR A 82 1.96 8.03 -12.64
N PRO A 83 2.73 8.67 -11.73
CA PRO A 83 3.69 7.99 -10.86
C PRO A 83 3.06 7.12 -9.76
N VAL A 84 1.75 7.23 -9.54
CA VAL A 84 1.02 6.38 -8.58
C VAL A 84 0.60 5.05 -9.25
N VAL A 85 0.31 5.09 -10.55
CA VAL A 85 -0.21 3.95 -11.32
C VAL A 85 0.90 3.11 -11.97
N LEU A 86 2.02 3.74 -12.34
CA LEU A 86 3.21 3.07 -12.89
C LEU A 86 4.17 2.59 -11.79
#